data_AF-A0A9P8H7D2-F1
#
_entry.id   AF-A0A9P8H7D2-F1
#
_cell.length_a   1.000
_cell.length_b   1.000
_cell.length_c   1.000
_cell.angle_alpha   90.00
_cell.angle_beta   90.00
_cell.angle_gamma   90.00
#
_symmetry.space_group_name_H-M   'P 1'
#
loop_
_entity.id
_entity.type
_entity.pdbx_description
1 polymer ?
#
loop_
_entity_poly.entity_id
_entity_poly.type
_entity_poly.pdbx_seq_one_letter_code
_entity_poly.pdbx_strand_id
1 'polypeptide(L)'
;MSTQALALEKLGQSVNMDVFQELLDLDSPSEMFSKDIVCEYLVMAPETLSTMNDSLIHVNLSRLNTSAQSLRCASLVLGLTRIEKACARIEVILNLCIDLHYSGFALDQICDALAYVVKDARMHFELARTAFSLFYDLPLLSPREDASDTSFDSMTL
;
A
#
# COMPACT_ATOMS: atom_id res chain seq x y z
N MET A 1 6.59 14.20 27.22
CA MET A 1 6.25 14.40 25.79
C MET A 1 4.78 14.10 25.64
N SER A 2 4.01 14.94 24.93
CA SER A 2 2.59 14.68 24.68
C SER A 2 2.43 13.55 23.66
N THR A 3 1.35 12.77 23.76
CA THR A 3 1.01 11.69 22.82
C THR A 3 0.99 12.18 21.36
N GLN A 4 0.58 13.43 21.15
CA GLN A 4 0.49 14.06 19.83
C GLN A 4 1.87 14.37 19.20
N ALA A 5 2.87 14.74 20.00
CA ALA A 5 4.23 14.97 19.50
C ALA A 5 4.90 13.67 19.03
N LEU A 6 4.66 12.56 19.74
CA LEU A 6 5.12 11.23 19.33
C LEU A 6 4.43 10.76 18.04
N ALA A 7 3.14 11.08 17.88
CA ALA A 7 2.40 10.74 16.67
C ALA A 7 2.96 11.43 15.43
N LEU A 8 3.22 12.74 15.53
CA LEU A 8 3.78 13.52 14.44
C LEU A 8 5.21 13.08 14.10
N GLU A 9 6.03 12.75 15.10
CA GLU A 9 7.38 12.21 14.88
C GLU A 9 7.35 10.89 14.10
N LYS A 10 6.47 9.95 14.49
CA LYS A 10 6.31 8.68 13.77
C LYS A 10 5.76 8.88 12.36
N LEU A 11 4.85 9.83 12.18
CA LEU A 11 4.33 10.19 10.86
C LEU A 11 5.43 10.68 9.94
N GLY A 12 6.28 11.61 10.40
CA GLY A 12 7.40 12.14 9.62
C GLY A 12 8.48 11.12 9.24
N GLN A 13 8.53 9.96 9.88
CA GLN A 13 9.43 8.86 9.48
C GLN A 13 8.93 8.08 8.25
N SER A 14 7.62 8.10 8.00
CA SER A 14 6.94 7.31 6.96
C SER A 14 6.34 8.18 5.86
N VAL A 15 6.07 9.45 6.15
CA VAL A 15 5.35 10.40 5.30
C VAL A 15 6.23 11.63 5.07
N ASN A 16 6.28 12.10 3.82
CA ASN A 16 6.81 13.42 3.51
C ASN A 16 5.82 14.47 4.03
N MET A 17 6.17 15.09 5.15
CA MET A 17 5.31 16.07 5.80
C MET A 17 5.10 17.33 4.97
N ASP A 18 6.01 17.71 4.08
CA ASP A 18 5.81 18.88 3.22
C ASP A 18 4.65 18.65 2.24
N VAL A 19 4.58 17.44 1.66
CA VAL A 19 3.46 17.03 0.78
C VAL A 19 2.18 16.86 1.58
N PHE A 20 2.27 16.20 2.74
CA PHE A 20 1.09 15.94 3.56
C PHE A 20 0.50 17.20 4.19
N GLN A 21 1.33 18.24 4.42
CA GLN A 21 0.87 19.53 4.92
C GLN A 21 -0.11 20.19 3.93
N GLU A 22 0.09 20.03 2.62
CA GLU A 22 -0.86 20.54 1.61
C GLU A 22 -2.27 19.96 1.78
N LEU A 23 -2.39 18.70 2.23
CA LEU A 23 -3.67 18.08 2.57
C LEU A 23 -4.23 18.58 3.91
N LEU A 24 -3.37 18.74 4.92
CA LEU A 24 -3.77 19.26 6.23
C LEU A 24 -4.27 20.71 6.13
N ASP A 25 -3.71 21.50 5.21
CA ASP A 25 -4.11 22.89 4.97
C ASP A 25 -5.54 23.00 4.38
N LEU A 26 -6.10 21.89 3.86
CA LEU A 26 -7.49 21.80 3.41
C LEU A 26 -8.46 21.46 4.55
N ASP A 27 -7.96 21.03 5.71
CA ASP A 27 -8.81 20.74 6.86
C ASP A 27 -9.43 22.02 7.43
N SER A 28 -10.66 21.90 7.92
CA SER A 28 -11.39 22.96 8.60
C SER A 28 -11.91 22.47 9.96
N PRO A 29 -12.39 23.37 10.84
CA PRO A 29 -12.97 22.97 12.12
C PRO A 29 -14.17 22.01 11.99
N SER A 30 -14.83 21.99 10.83
CA SER A 30 -16.00 21.15 10.55
C SER A 30 -15.71 19.92 9.67
N GLU A 31 -14.63 19.95 8.90
CA GLU A 31 -14.34 18.93 7.88
C GLU A 31 -12.85 18.54 7.94
N MET A 32 -12.59 17.24 8.07
CA MET A 32 -11.24 16.67 8.17
C MET A 32 -10.92 15.95 6.85
N PHE A 33 -10.75 16.72 5.78
CA PHE A 33 -10.48 16.21 4.44
C PHE A 33 -9.26 15.27 4.41
N SER A 34 -8.17 15.65 5.09
CA SER A 34 -6.96 14.85 5.18
C SER A 34 -7.22 13.45 5.78
N LYS A 35 -8.08 13.38 6.80
CA LYS A 35 -8.47 12.13 7.46
C LYS A 35 -9.28 11.23 6.54
N ASP A 36 -10.19 11.79 5.76
CA ASP A 36 -11.04 11.03 4.84
C ASP A 36 -10.18 10.40 3.73
N ILE A 37 -9.27 11.17 3.11
CA ILE A 37 -8.34 10.65 2.10
C ILE A 37 -7.44 9.56 2.67
N VAL A 38 -6.95 9.73 3.91
CA VAL A 38 -6.16 8.69 4.59
C VAL A 38 -7.01 7.43 4.84
N CYS A 39 -8.24 7.56 5.31
CA CYS A 39 -9.13 6.41 5.52
C CYS A 39 -9.39 5.64 4.22
N GLU A 40 -9.67 6.35 3.12
CA GLU A 40 -9.85 5.74 1.80
C GLU A 40 -8.60 4.97 1.35
N TYR A 41 -7.42 5.58 1.52
CA TYR A 41 -6.15 4.91 1.20
C TYR A 41 -5.92 3.65 2.04
N LEU A 42 -6.20 3.71 3.35
CA LEU A 42 -6.02 2.57 4.25
C LEU A 42 -6.94 1.39 3.92
N VAL A 43 -8.07 1.62 3.26
CA VAL A 43 -8.96 0.57 2.74
C VAL A 43 -8.48 0.04 1.39
N MET A 44 -8.13 0.94 0.46
CA MET A 44 -7.74 0.56 -0.90
C MET A 44 -6.37 -0.12 -1.00
N ALA A 45 -5.38 0.33 -0.22
CA ALA A 45 -4.00 -0.12 -0.36
C ALA A 45 -3.79 -1.61 -0.01
N PRO A 46 -4.37 -2.20 1.06
CA PRO A 46 -4.29 -3.63 1.33
C PRO A 46 -4.83 -4.51 0.19
N GLU A 47 -5.99 -4.15 -0.38
CA GLU A 47 -6.61 -4.87 -1.49
C GLU A 47 -5.75 -4.81 -2.75
N THR A 48 -5.20 -3.63 -3.03
CA THR A 48 -4.29 -3.41 -4.17
C THR A 48 -2.99 -4.20 -3.99
N LEU A 49 -2.39 -4.18 -2.80
CA LEU A 49 -1.19 -4.97 -2.48
C LEU A 49 -1.47 -6.48 -2.54
N SER A 50 -2.68 -6.93 -2.19
CA SER A 50 -3.09 -8.34 -2.37
C SER A 50 -3.16 -8.68 -3.86
N THR A 51 -3.82 -7.83 -4.64
CA THR A 51 -3.92 -7.98 -6.09
C THR A 51 -2.54 -8.04 -6.77
N MET A 52 -1.57 -7.27 -6.29
CA MET A 52 -0.19 -7.31 -6.79
C MET A 52 0.47 -8.67 -6.52
N ASN A 53 0.29 -9.23 -5.33
CA ASN A 53 0.77 -10.59 -5.01
C ASN A 53 0.08 -11.65 -5.87
N ASP A 54 -1.24 -11.60 -6.03
CA ASP A 54 -1.98 -12.56 -6.87
C ASP A 54 -1.53 -12.46 -8.34
N SER A 55 -1.25 -11.25 -8.81
CA SER A 55 -0.72 -11.02 -10.15
C SER A 55 0.64 -11.69 -10.34
N LEU A 56 1.49 -11.76 -9.32
CA LEU A 56 2.77 -12.47 -9.39
C LEU A 56 2.58 -14.00 -9.39
N ILE A 57 1.68 -14.52 -8.56
CA ILE A 57 1.35 -15.96 -8.53
C ILE A 57 0.84 -16.44 -9.90
N HIS A 58 0.03 -15.62 -10.56
CA HIS A 58 -0.54 -15.94 -11.88
C HIS A 58 0.26 -15.36 -13.05
N VAL A 59 1.43 -14.76 -12.79
CA VAL A 59 2.33 -14.15 -13.80
C VAL A 59 1.59 -13.14 -14.71
N ASN A 60 0.62 -12.42 -14.15
CA ASN A 60 -0.13 -11.37 -14.85
C ASN A 60 0.56 -10.02 -14.67
N LEU A 61 1.64 -9.81 -15.42
CA LEU A 61 2.47 -8.61 -15.36
C LEU A 61 1.70 -7.31 -15.71
N SER A 62 0.69 -7.40 -16.59
CA SER A 62 -0.15 -6.26 -16.93
C SER A 62 -0.98 -5.81 -15.72
N ARG A 63 -1.63 -6.74 -15.01
CA ARG A 63 -2.42 -6.44 -13.81
C ARG A 63 -1.54 -5.94 -12.68
N LEU A 64 -0.33 -6.49 -12.55
CA LEU A 64 0.68 -6.00 -11.61
C LEU A 64 1.03 -4.54 -11.91
N ASN A 65 1.28 -4.19 -13.17
CA ASN A 65 1.61 -2.82 -13.57
C ASN A 65 0.49 -1.83 -13.22
N THR A 66 -0.75 -2.16 -13.60
CA THR A 66 -1.91 -1.31 -13.29
C THR A 66 -2.08 -1.11 -11.78
N SER A 67 -1.95 -2.18 -11.00
CA SER A 67 -2.08 -2.11 -9.54
C SER A 67 -0.96 -1.29 -8.90
N ALA A 68 0.28 -1.45 -9.39
CA ALA A 68 1.42 -0.66 -8.94
C ALA A 68 1.22 0.83 -9.25
N GLN A 69 0.76 1.17 -10.46
CA GLN A 69 0.49 2.54 -10.87
C GLN A 69 -0.61 3.18 -10.00
N SER A 70 -1.72 2.48 -9.77
CA SER A 70 -2.81 2.96 -8.90
C SER A 70 -2.31 3.23 -7.49
N LEU A 71 -1.58 2.29 -6.89
CA LEU A 71 -1.03 2.45 -5.54
C LEU A 71 0.00 3.60 -5.48
N ARG A 72 0.82 3.76 -6.52
CA ARG A 72 1.79 4.86 -6.64
C ARG A 72 1.10 6.22 -6.64
N CYS A 73 0.09 6.40 -7.50
CA CYS A 73 -0.65 7.66 -7.60
C CYS A 73 -1.28 8.03 -6.26
N ALA A 74 -1.94 7.08 -5.59
CA ALA A 74 -2.52 7.32 -4.28
C ALA A 74 -1.46 7.63 -3.20
N SER A 75 -0.30 6.96 -3.27
CA SER A 75 0.81 7.17 -2.34
C SER A 75 1.48 8.55 -2.53
N LEU A 76 1.54 9.06 -3.77
CA LEU A 76 2.05 10.41 -4.05
C LEU A 76 1.22 11.49 -3.36
N VAL A 77 -0.10 11.39 -3.44
CA VAL A 77 -1.04 12.35 -2.83
C VAL A 77 -0.81 12.46 -1.32
N LEU A 78 -0.53 11.34 -0.65
CA LEU A 78 -0.30 11.28 0.79
C LEU A 78 1.16 11.51 1.21
N GLY A 79 2.08 11.78 0.28
CA GLY A 79 3.50 11.92 0.59
C GLY A 79 4.20 10.62 1.01
N LEU A 80 3.66 9.45 0.67
CA LEU A 80 4.19 8.13 1.01
C LEU A 80 5.34 7.71 0.08
N THR A 81 6.43 8.48 0.12
CA THR A 81 7.56 8.40 -0.83
C THR A 81 8.21 7.02 -0.94
N ARG A 82 8.22 6.22 0.14
CA ARG A 82 8.82 4.88 0.10
C ARG A 82 7.95 3.88 -0.69
N ILE A 83 6.63 3.96 -0.52
CA ILE A 83 5.68 3.12 -1.25
C ILE A 83 5.66 3.55 -2.72
N GLU A 84 5.63 4.86 -2.97
CA GLU A 84 5.75 5.46 -4.31
C GLU A 84 6.98 4.93 -5.06
N LYS A 85 8.17 5.00 -4.45
CA LYS A 85 9.42 4.52 -5.04
C LYS A 85 9.41 3.02 -5.31
N ALA A 86 8.82 2.23 -4.41
CA ALA A 86 8.69 0.79 -4.61
C ALA A 86 7.81 0.49 -5.83
N CYS A 87 6.66 1.15 -5.96
CA CYS A 87 5.78 1.02 -7.13
C CYS A 87 6.46 1.50 -8.42
N ALA A 88 7.16 2.64 -8.40
CA ALA A 88 7.93 3.12 -9.55
C ALA A 88 9.01 2.11 -9.99
N ARG A 89 9.66 1.44 -9.03
CA ARG A 89 10.64 0.38 -9.31
C ARG A 89 9.99 -0.83 -10.00
N ILE A 90 8.76 -1.20 -9.62
CA ILE A 90 7.99 -2.25 -10.30
C ILE A 90 7.74 -1.85 -11.76
N GLU A 91 7.22 -0.64 -12.02
CA GLU A 91 6.96 -0.15 -13.38
C GLU A 91 8.23 -0.19 -14.25
N VAL A 92 9.38 0.24 -13.69
CA VAL A 92 10.68 0.19 -14.38
C VAL A 92 11.08 -1.25 -14.73
N ILE A 93 10.99 -2.19 -13.79
CA ILE A 93 11.32 -3.60 -14.04
C ILE A 93 10.43 -4.17 -15.14
N LEU A 94 9.13 -3.87 -15.10
CA LEU A 94 8.17 -4.35 -16.09
C LEU A 94 8.43 -3.78 -17.49
N ASN A 95 8.76 -2.50 -17.59
CA ASN A 95 9.11 -1.87 -18.87
C ASN A 95 10.40 -2.45 -19.47
N LEU A 96 11.34 -2.89 -18.63
CA LEU A 96 12.59 -3.53 -19.04
C LEU A 96 12.45 -5.05 -19.18
N CYS A 97 11.27 -5.64 -18.95
CA CYS A 97 11.11 -7.09 -18.90
C CYS A 97 11.53 -7.78 -20.21
N ILE A 98 11.26 -7.15 -21.35
CA ILE A 98 11.66 -7.67 -22.67
C ILE A 98 13.20 -7.67 -22.78
N ASP A 99 13.85 -6.57 -22.43
CA ASP A 99 15.32 -6.43 -22.50
C ASP A 99 16.04 -7.36 -21.53
N LEU A 100 15.49 -7.55 -20.33
CA LEU A 100 16.00 -8.50 -19.32
C LEU A 100 15.92 -9.94 -19.84
N HIS A 101 14.80 -10.30 -20.47
CA HIS A 101 14.62 -11.61 -21.07
C HIS A 101 15.61 -11.84 -22.23
N TYR A 102 15.87 -10.83 -23.07
CA TYR A 102 16.94 -10.91 -24.09
C TYR A 102 18.35 -10.99 -23.50
N SER A 103 18.56 -10.44 -22.30
CA SER A 103 19.84 -10.47 -21.58
C SER A 103 20.09 -11.80 -20.84
N GLY A 104 19.17 -12.76 -20.95
CA GLY A 104 19.31 -14.10 -20.37
C GLY A 104 18.75 -14.26 -18.96
N PHE A 105 18.02 -13.26 -18.43
CA PHE A 105 17.27 -13.42 -17.19
C PHE A 105 16.03 -14.28 -17.45
N ALA A 106 15.88 -15.32 -16.65
CA ALA A 106 14.70 -16.16 -16.69
C ALA A 106 13.52 -15.44 -16.02
N LEU A 107 12.29 -15.76 -16.46
CA LEU A 107 11.07 -15.08 -16.01
C LEU A 107 10.82 -15.26 -14.50
N ASP A 108 11.24 -16.39 -13.94
CA ASP A 108 11.22 -16.67 -12.50
C ASP A 108 12.07 -15.66 -11.70
N GLN A 109 13.28 -15.35 -12.16
CA GLN A 109 14.17 -14.37 -11.53
C GLN A 109 13.57 -12.96 -11.55
N ILE A 110 12.88 -12.60 -12.63
CA ILE A 110 12.18 -11.31 -12.74
C ILE A 110 10.99 -11.28 -11.77
N CYS A 111 10.21 -12.36 -11.69
CA CYS A 111 9.11 -12.50 -10.75
C CYS A 111 9.58 -12.45 -9.29
N ASP A 112 10.72 -13.07 -8.95
CA ASP A 112 11.32 -13.01 -7.62
C ASP A 112 11.74 -11.59 -7.25
N ALA A 113 12.36 -10.87 -8.20
CA ALA A 113 12.72 -9.46 -8.01
C ALA A 113 11.46 -8.61 -7.77
N LEU A 114 10.42 -8.78 -8.58
CA LEU A 114 9.15 -8.07 -8.41
C LEU A 114 8.50 -8.40 -7.06
N ALA A 115 8.45 -9.67 -6.67
CA ALA A 115 7.91 -10.12 -5.39
C ALA A 115 8.63 -9.48 -4.20
N TYR A 116 9.95 -9.36 -4.27
CA TYR A 116 10.72 -8.63 -3.27
C TYR A 116 10.26 -7.16 -3.16
N VAL A 117 10.06 -6.48 -4.29
CA VAL A 117 9.59 -5.09 -4.29
C VAL A 117 8.15 -4.94 -3.78
N VAL A 118 7.25 -5.88 -4.11
CA VAL A 118 5.88 -5.88 -3.56
C VAL A 118 5.89 -6.06 -2.04
N LYS A 119 6.75 -6.95 -1.53
CA LYS A 119 6.93 -7.14 -0.08
C LYS A 119 7.47 -5.89 0.60
N ASP A 120 8.42 -5.20 -0.02
CA ASP A 120 8.98 -3.93 0.44
C ASP A 120 7.89 -2.84 0.53
N ALA A 121 7.06 -2.70 -0.51
CA ALA A 121 5.91 -1.79 -0.50
C ALA A 121 4.91 -2.10 0.64
N ARG A 122 4.60 -3.39 0.87
CA ARG A 122 3.71 -3.84 1.95
C ARG A 122 4.27 -3.50 3.34
N MET A 123 5.56 -3.73 3.56
CA MET A 123 6.20 -3.37 4.82
C MET A 123 6.12 -1.85 5.09
N HIS A 124 6.36 -1.03 4.07
CA HIS A 124 6.22 0.42 4.20
C HIS A 124 4.78 0.86 4.42
N PHE A 125 3.81 0.19 3.79
CA PHE A 125 2.39 0.41 4.07
C PHE A 125 2.04 0.15 5.54
N GLU A 126 2.50 -0.94 6.15
CA GLU A 126 2.20 -1.22 7.56
C GLU A 126 2.77 -0.18 8.52
N LEU A 127 3.96 0.35 8.23
CA LEU A 127 4.55 1.45 8.98
C LEU A 127 3.72 2.73 8.85
N ALA A 128 3.33 3.09 7.63
CA ALA A 128 2.48 4.24 7.35
C ALA A 128 1.09 4.11 8.00
N ARG A 129 0.47 2.93 7.90
CA ARG A 129 -0.82 2.62 8.55
C ARG A 129 -0.74 2.83 10.05
N THR A 130 0.29 2.30 10.69
CA THR A 130 0.50 2.50 12.14
C THR A 130 0.67 3.96 12.50
N ALA A 131 1.42 4.72 11.69
CA ALA A 131 1.64 6.14 11.91
C ALA A 131 0.35 6.97 11.74
N PHE A 132 -0.43 6.72 10.68
CA PHE A 132 -1.73 7.38 10.47
C PHE A 132 -2.75 7.01 11.53
N SER A 133 -2.81 5.74 11.95
CA SER A 133 -3.70 5.31 13.02
C SER A 133 -3.38 5.99 14.34
N LEU A 134 -2.10 6.18 14.65
CA LEU A 134 -1.68 6.93 15.83
C LEU A 134 -2.01 8.43 15.71
N PHE A 135 -1.85 9.01 14.51
CA PHE A 135 -2.09 10.43 14.26
C PHE A 135 -3.56 10.82 14.33
N TYR A 136 -4.46 10.01 13.77
CA TYR A 136 -5.91 10.26 13.72
C TYR A 136 -6.73 9.50 14.77
N ASP A 137 -6.06 8.78 15.68
CA ASP A 137 -6.68 7.89 16.67
C ASP A 137 -7.65 6.88 16.02
N LEU A 138 -7.21 6.26 14.92
CA LEU A 138 -8.01 5.26 14.20
C LEU A 138 -7.81 3.87 14.82
N PRO A 139 -8.86 3.04 14.86
CA PRO A 139 -8.69 1.63 15.21
C PRO A 139 -7.76 0.97 14.20
N LEU A 140 -6.73 0.29 14.69
CA LEU A 140 -5.91 -0.60 13.86
C LEU A 140 -6.80 -1.78 13.45
N LEU A 141 -7.49 -1.66 12.33
CA LEU A 141 -8.13 -2.80 11.69
C LEU A 141 -7.04 -3.85 11.43
N SER A 142 -7.17 -5.02 12.05
CA SER A 142 -6.34 -6.18 11.71
C SER A 142 -6.58 -6.52 10.23
N PRO A 143 -5.58 -7.08 9.52
CA PRO A 143 -5.84 -7.68 8.23
C PRO A 143 -7.03 -8.62 8.39
N ARG A 144 -8.06 -8.44 7.57
CA ARG A 144 -9.24 -9.28 7.58
C ARG A 144 -8.76 -10.73 7.42
N GLU A 145 -8.87 -11.51 8.49
CA GLU A 145 -8.78 -12.96 8.40
C GLU A 145 -10.01 -13.41 7.61
N ASP A 146 -9.88 -13.44 6.28
CA ASP A 146 -10.93 -13.99 5.44
C ASP A 146 -10.96 -15.53 5.60
N ALA A 147 -12.16 -16.00 5.96
CA ALA A 147 -12.72 -17.32 5.70
C ALA A 147 -12.23 -18.53 6.51
N SER A 148 -12.90 -18.78 7.64
CA SER A 148 -13.38 -20.13 7.95
C SER A 148 -14.54 -20.09 8.96
N ASP A 149 -15.76 -20.06 8.46
CA ASP A 149 -16.89 -20.72 9.12
C ASP A 149 -18.01 -20.96 8.11
N THR A 150 -17.76 -21.89 7.19
CA THR A 150 -18.85 -22.67 6.58
C THR A 150 -19.39 -23.60 7.66
N SER A 151 -20.27 -23.08 8.53
CA SER A 151 -21.21 -23.92 9.26
C SER A 151 -22.27 -24.40 8.27
N PHE A 152 -21.99 -25.54 7.63
CA PHE A 152 -23.02 -26.40 7.07
C PHE A 152 -23.83 -26.96 8.26
N ASP A 153 -24.88 -26.24 8.66
CA ASP A 153 -25.85 -26.81 9.57
C ASP A 153 -26.70 -27.83 8.80
N SER A 154 -26.60 -29.07 9.27
CA SER A 154 -27.30 -30.22 8.73
C SER A 154 -28.74 -30.16 9.21
N MET A 155 -29.60 -29.49 8.44
CA MET A 155 -31.04 -29.56 8.71
C MET A 155 -31.61 -30.82 8.08
N THR A 156 -31.64 -31.84 8.93
CA THR A 156 -32.49 -33.02 8.81
C THR A 156 -33.94 -32.56 8.94
N LEU A 157 -34.76 -32.83 7.92
CA LEU A 157 -36.15 -33.30 8.00
C LEU A 157 -36.72 -33.53 6.59
#